data_AF-A0A2W4TVQ6-F1
#
_entry.id   AF-A0A2W4TVQ6-F1
#
_cell.length_a   1.000
_cell.length_b   1.000
_cell.length_c   1.000
_cell.angle_alpha   90.00
_cell.angle_beta   90.00
_cell.angle_gamma   90.00
#
_symmetry.space_group_name_H-M   'P 1'
#
loop_
_entity.id
_entity.type
_entity.pdbx_description
1 polymer ?
#
loop_
_entity_poly.entity_id
_entity_poly.type
_entity_poly.pdbx_seq_one_letter_code
_entity_poly.pdbx_strand_id
1 'polypeptide(L)'
;MGVQSPRGGRLETSRIPDITVLPAVQMESMIDREAVIGWDESPPLLVVEVVSPSTKGEDYRAKQWEYCFLDIPEYWIVDPLENQVTVCTLATREYKLIELRGEETIQSPTFPNFKLTAAQVLSRKL
;
A
#
# COMPACT_ATOMS: atom_id res chain seq x y z
N MET A 1 8.01 2.39 8.70
CA MET A 1 6.89 3.30 8.99
C MET A 1 5.71 2.46 9.44
N GLY A 2 5.14 2.75 10.60
CA GLY A 2 3.88 2.15 11.02
C GLY A 2 2.70 2.98 10.51
N VAL A 3 1.57 2.33 10.28
CA VAL A 3 0.28 2.98 10.00
C VAL A 3 -0.72 2.45 11.01
N GLN A 4 -1.26 3.31 11.86
CA GLN A 4 -2.27 2.92 12.83
C GLN A 4 -3.52 2.44 12.09
N SER A 5 -4.08 1.30 12.50
CA SER A 5 -5.12 0.59 11.74
C SER A 5 -6.03 -0.22 12.68
N PRO A 6 -7.30 -0.46 12.31
CA PRO A 6 -8.25 -1.16 13.17
C PRO A 6 -8.23 -2.69 12.97
N ARG A 7 -7.07 -3.33 13.18
CA ARG A 7 -6.88 -4.75 12.86
C ARG A 7 -7.78 -5.64 13.74
N GLY A 8 -8.66 -6.41 13.10
CA GLY A 8 -9.58 -7.31 13.80
C GLY A 8 -10.50 -6.61 14.81
N GLY A 9 -10.81 -5.32 14.58
CA GLY A 9 -11.64 -4.50 15.47
C GLY A 9 -10.90 -3.86 16.66
N ARG A 10 -9.58 -4.04 16.77
CA ARG A 10 -8.76 -3.39 17.81
C ARG A 10 -8.19 -2.08 17.28
N LEU A 11 -8.48 -0.96 17.95
CA LEU A 11 -8.06 0.38 17.53
C LEU A 11 -6.60 0.72 17.90
N GLU A 12 -6.03 0.01 18.87
CA GLU A 12 -4.64 0.18 19.32
C GLU A 12 -3.70 -0.79 18.59
N THR A 13 -3.79 -0.83 17.27
CA THR A 13 -2.89 -1.66 16.45
C THR A 13 -2.36 -0.86 15.27
N SER A 14 -1.24 -1.33 14.71
CA SER A 14 -0.64 -0.73 13.52
C SER A 14 -0.23 -1.82 12.54
N ARG A 15 -0.28 -1.50 11.25
CA ARG A 15 0.42 -2.24 10.20
C ARG A 15 1.81 -1.66 10.02
N ILE A 16 2.75 -2.51 9.63
CA ILE A 16 4.06 -2.10 9.14
C ILE A 16 4.09 -2.57 7.67
N PRO A 17 3.72 -1.71 6.72
CA PRO A 17 3.77 -2.08 5.32
C PRO A 17 5.21 -2.24 4.83
N ASP A 18 5.40 -3.01 3.76
CA ASP A 18 6.72 -3.20 3.16
C ASP A 18 7.29 -1.90 2.59
N ILE A 19 6.44 -1.08 1.96
CA ILE A 19 6.78 0.26 1.49
C ILE A 19 5.67 1.23 1.86
N THR A 20 6.07 2.42 2.31
CA THR A 20 5.18 3.55 2.57
C THR A 20 5.79 4.79 1.94
N VAL A 21 5.01 5.51 1.12
CA VAL A 21 5.39 6.79 0.53
C VAL A 21 4.57 7.89 1.18
N LEU A 22 5.25 8.92 1.67
CA LEU A 22 4.64 10.08 2.33
C LEU A 22 5.38 11.36 1.92
N PRO A 23 4.75 12.54 2.03
CA PRO A 23 5.43 13.81 1.81
C PRO A 23 6.63 13.98 2.75
N ALA A 24 7.73 14.57 2.24
CA ALA A 24 8.94 14.78 3.04
C ALA A 24 8.67 15.58 4.33
N VAL A 25 7.82 16.61 4.25
CA VAL A 25 7.41 17.42 5.41
C VAL A 25 6.71 16.59 6.49
N GLN A 26 5.93 15.57 6.10
CA GLN A 26 5.30 14.67 7.06
C GLN A 26 6.35 13.80 7.74
N MET A 27 7.30 13.25 6.98
CA MET A 27 8.43 12.49 7.54
C MET A 27 9.28 13.31 8.51
N GLU A 28 9.60 14.56 8.15
CA GLU A 28 10.38 15.48 8.99
C GLU A 28 9.69 15.74 10.34
N SER A 29 8.35 15.86 10.34
CA SER A 29 7.58 16.04 11.58
C SER A 29 7.63 14.84 12.53
N MET A 30 8.12 13.68 12.07
CA MET A 30 8.19 12.44 12.84
C MET A 30 9.58 12.15 13.41
N ILE A 31 10.59 13.01 13.17
CA ILE A 31 12.00 12.70 13.48
C ILE A 31 12.27 12.45 14.98
N ASP A 32 11.51 13.11 15.86
CA ASP A 32 11.68 13.05 17.32
C ASP A 32 10.66 12.14 18.02
N ARG A 33 9.94 11.29 17.27
CA ARG A 33 8.95 10.36 17.83
C ARG A 33 8.95 9.02 17.10
N GLU A 34 8.14 8.08 17.58
CA GLU A 34 7.92 6.84 16.85
C GLU A 34 7.34 7.12 15.47
N ALA A 35 7.92 6.47 14.45
CA ALA A 35 7.59 6.68 13.05
C ALA A 35 6.30 5.91 12.65
N VAL A 36 5.21 6.25 13.34
CA VAL A 36 3.86 5.70 13.18
C VAL A 36 2.93 6.85 12.78
N ILE A 37 2.23 6.68 11.64
CA ILE A 37 1.17 7.57 11.19
C ILE A 37 -0.08 7.25 12.02
N GLY A 38 -0.52 8.20 12.84
CA GLY A 38 -1.68 8.09 13.71
C GLY A 38 -3.01 8.47 13.04
N TRP A 39 -4.13 8.25 13.75
CA TRP A 39 -5.49 8.50 13.26
C TRP A 39 -5.76 9.93 12.80
N ASP A 40 -5.14 10.93 13.45
CA ASP A 40 -5.37 12.35 13.20
C ASP A 40 -4.36 12.95 12.20
N GLU A 41 -3.54 12.10 11.57
CA GLU A 41 -2.53 12.51 10.61
C GLU A 41 -2.98 12.24 9.17
N SER A 42 -2.40 12.97 8.22
CA SER A 42 -2.66 12.71 6.81
C SER A 42 -2.24 11.29 6.43
N PRO A 43 -3.05 10.56 5.65
CA PRO A 43 -2.68 9.22 5.23
C PRO A 43 -1.45 9.24 4.32
N PRO A 44 -0.68 8.13 4.27
CA PRO A 44 0.39 8.00 3.28
C PRO A 44 -0.17 8.12 1.86
N LEU A 45 0.65 8.60 0.93
CA LEU A 45 0.31 8.74 -0.49
C LEU A 45 0.21 7.40 -1.19
N LEU A 46 1.04 6.44 -0.79
CA LEU A 46 1.04 5.08 -1.33
C LEU A 46 1.52 4.10 -0.25
N VAL A 47 0.84 2.96 -0.19
CA VAL A 47 1.32 1.78 0.54
C VAL A 47 1.54 0.64 -0.45
N VAL A 48 2.63 -0.12 -0.29
CA VAL A 48 2.89 -1.35 -1.06
C VAL A 48 3.08 -2.50 -0.09
N GLU A 49 2.45 -3.63 -0.40
CA GLU A 49 2.60 -4.91 0.31
C GLU A 49 3.05 -5.97 -0.69
N VAL A 50 4.02 -6.79 -0.28
CA VAL A 50 4.51 -7.93 -1.04
C VAL A 50 3.91 -9.20 -0.46
N VAL A 51 3.12 -9.91 -1.27
CA VAL A 51 2.46 -11.13 -0.83
C VAL A 51 3.49 -12.20 -0.50
N SER A 52 3.31 -12.82 0.65
CA SER A 52 4.00 -14.03 1.06
C SER A 52 3.01 -15.19 1.19
N PRO A 53 3.47 -16.46 1.15
CA PRO A 53 2.58 -17.62 1.31
C PRO A 53 1.72 -17.57 2.57
N SER A 54 2.21 -16.95 3.65
CA SER A 54 1.50 -16.82 4.92
C SER A 54 0.55 -15.61 5.02
N THR A 55 0.63 -14.64 4.09
CA THR A 55 -0.13 -13.37 4.19
C THR A 55 -1.21 -13.18 3.14
N LYS A 56 -1.26 -14.05 2.11
CA LYS A 56 -2.18 -13.92 0.96
C LYS A 56 -3.64 -13.60 1.35
N GLY A 57 -4.19 -14.24 2.39
CA GLY A 57 -5.55 -13.93 2.84
C GLY A 57 -5.72 -12.55 3.49
N GLU A 58 -4.70 -12.05 4.18
CA GLU A 58 -4.73 -10.73 4.80
C GLU A 58 -4.59 -9.62 3.75
N ASP A 59 -3.68 -9.78 2.79
CA ASP A 59 -3.37 -8.78 1.76
C ASP A 59 -4.60 -8.44 0.89
N TYR A 60 -5.30 -9.46 0.40
CA TYR A 60 -6.43 -9.29 -0.52
C TYR A 60 -7.77 -8.98 0.16
N ARG A 61 -7.86 -8.96 1.49
CA ARG A 61 -9.13 -8.73 2.20
C ARG A 61 -9.00 -7.78 3.38
N ALA A 62 -8.26 -8.18 4.40
CA ALA A 62 -8.17 -7.41 5.64
C ALA A 62 -7.44 -6.07 5.41
N LYS A 63 -6.25 -6.11 4.80
CA LYS A 63 -5.46 -4.89 4.53
C LYS A 63 -6.16 -3.94 3.57
N GLN A 64 -6.78 -4.46 2.52
CA GLN A 64 -7.58 -3.65 1.59
C GLN A 64 -8.69 -2.86 2.31
N TRP A 65 -9.44 -3.51 3.21
CA TRP A 65 -10.47 -2.83 3.98
C TRP A 65 -9.88 -1.81 4.97
N GLU A 66 -8.84 -2.20 5.72
CA GLU A 66 -8.15 -1.34 6.68
C GLU A 66 -7.59 -0.07 6.01
N TYR A 67 -6.89 -0.20 4.88
CA TYR A 67 -6.31 0.94 4.15
C TYR A 67 -7.36 1.81 3.47
N CYS A 68 -8.49 1.23 3.03
CA CYS A 68 -9.62 2.00 2.53
C CYS A 68 -10.28 2.83 3.64
N PHE A 69 -10.41 2.26 4.85
CA PHE A 69 -10.93 2.97 6.01
C PHE A 69 -10.04 4.13 6.45
N LEU A 70 -8.73 4.03 6.19
CA LEU A 70 -7.74 5.05 6.48
C LEU A 70 -7.60 6.11 5.37
N ASP A 71 -8.47 6.09 4.36
CA ASP A 71 -8.44 7.01 3.22
C ASP A 71 -7.09 7.06 2.47
N ILE A 72 -6.35 5.94 2.45
CA ILE A 72 -5.10 5.84 1.69
C ILE A 72 -5.45 5.84 0.19
N PRO A 73 -5.02 6.84 -0.60
CA PRO A 73 -5.50 7.01 -1.96
C PRO A 73 -5.03 5.91 -2.93
N GLU A 74 -3.88 5.30 -2.66
CA GLU A 74 -3.31 4.25 -3.51
C GLU A 74 -2.65 3.15 -2.68
N TYR A 75 -2.98 1.90 -3.01
CA TYR A 75 -2.46 0.71 -2.35
C TYR A 75 -2.06 -0.34 -3.40
N TRP A 76 -0.85 -0.88 -3.33
CA TRP A 76 -0.38 -1.89 -4.27
C TRP A 76 -0.17 -3.24 -3.57
N ILE A 77 -0.68 -4.30 -4.20
CA ILE A 77 -0.43 -5.69 -3.83
C ILE A 77 0.51 -6.27 -4.88
N VAL A 78 1.76 -6.53 -4.49
CA VAL A 78 2.77 -7.17 -5.35
C VAL A 78 2.78 -8.66 -5.02
N ASP A 79 2.27 -9.49 -5.93
CA ASP A 79 2.14 -10.93 -5.72
C ASP A 79 3.13 -11.71 -6.60
N PRO A 80 4.33 -12.04 -6.07
CA PRO A 80 5.31 -12.84 -6.80
C PRO A 80 4.91 -14.31 -6.95
N LEU A 81 3.93 -14.80 -6.18
CA LEU A 81 3.44 -16.18 -6.30
C LEU A 81 2.52 -16.32 -7.51
N GLU A 82 1.71 -15.29 -7.77
CA GLU A 82 0.82 -15.22 -8.92
C GLU A 82 1.43 -14.47 -10.11
N ASN A 83 2.61 -13.86 -9.96
CA ASN A 83 3.25 -13.04 -10.99
C ASN A 83 2.33 -11.88 -11.44
N GLN A 84 1.76 -11.18 -10.45
CA GLN A 84 0.77 -10.13 -10.62
C GLN A 84 1.10 -8.92 -9.75
N VAL A 85 0.76 -7.73 -10.23
CA VAL A 85 0.64 -6.52 -9.40
C VAL A 85 -0.81 -6.06 -9.45
N THR A 86 -1.44 -5.85 -8.30
CA THR A 86 -2.77 -5.25 -8.20
C THR A 86 -2.63 -3.81 -7.73
N VAL A 87 -3.11 -2.86 -8.51
CA VAL A 87 -3.21 -1.45 -8.14
C VAL A 87 -4.62 -1.19 -7.62
N CYS A 88 -4.72 -0.78 -6.36
CA CYS A 88 -5.94 -0.39 -5.69
C CYS A 88 -5.99 1.14 -5.62
N THR A 89 -6.92 1.77 -6.33
CA THR A 89 -7.14 3.22 -6.28
C THR A 89 -8.40 3.53 -5.51
N LEU A 90 -8.31 4.39 -4.49
CA LEU A 90 -9.43 4.72 -3.62
C LEU A 90 -10.51 5.46 -4.44
N ALA A 91 -11.69 4.87 -4.51
CA ALA A 91 -12.92 5.55 -4.91
C ALA A 91 -13.70 5.94 -3.64
N THR A 92 -14.94 6.41 -3.77
CA THR A 92 -15.69 7.04 -2.67
C THR A 92 -15.69 6.27 -1.35
N ARG A 93 -15.75 4.93 -1.36
CA ARG A 93 -15.75 4.09 -0.14
C ARG A 93 -15.11 2.71 -0.31
N GLU A 94 -14.48 2.47 -1.45
CA GLU A 94 -13.84 1.20 -1.76
C GLU A 94 -12.72 1.42 -2.77
N TYR A 95 -11.78 0.49 -2.80
CA TYR A 95 -10.77 0.48 -3.83
C TYR A 95 -11.32 -0.07 -5.15
N LYS A 96 -11.04 0.62 -6.24
CA LYS A 96 -11.08 0.04 -7.59
C LYS A 96 -9.77 -0.70 -7.83
N LEU A 97 -9.86 -1.96 -8.22
CA LEU A 97 -8.71 -2.83 -8.45
C LEU A 97 -8.41 -2.95 -9.94
N ILE A 98 -7.14 -2.87 -10.31
CA ILE A 98 -6.63 -3.21 -11.63
C ILE A 98 -5.49 -4.21 -11.45
N GLU A 99 -5.68 -5.41 -11.96
CA GLU A 99 -4.67 -6.47 -11.96
C GLU A 99 -3.83 -6.36 -13.23
N LEU A 100 -2.51 -6.41 -13.07
CA LEU A 100 -1.54 -6.20 -14.14
C LEU A 100 -0.49 -7.31 -14.10
N ARG A 101 -0.10 -7.79 -15.28
CA ARG A 101 0.82 -8.91 -15.48
C ARG A 101 1.79 -8.61 -16.62
N GLY A 102 2.99 -9.20 -16.56
CA GLY A 102 3.98 -9.07 -17.63
C GLY A 102 4.30 -7.60 -17.97
N GLU A 103 4.24 -7.24 -19.25
CA GLU A 103 4.57 -5.90 -19.73
C GLU A 103 3.44 -4.88 -19.61
N GLU A 104 2.33 -5.21 -18.96
CA GLU A 104 1.27 -4.25 -18.67
C GLU A 104 1.82 -3.11 -17.80
N THR A 105 1.62 -1.87 -18.27
CA THR A 105 2.14 -0.67 -17.61
C THR A 105 1.23 -0.28 -16.45
N ILE A 106 1.84 -0.06 -15.29
CA ILE A 106 1.16 0.47 -14.11
C ILE A 106 0.83 1.94 -14.34
N GLN A 107 -0.45 2.28 -14.23
CA GLN A 107 -0.94 3.65 -14.25
C GLN A 107 -1.25 4.09 -12.82
N SER A 108 -0.30 4.78 -12.19
CA SER A 108 -0.46 5.37 -10.86
C SER A 108 -1.12 6.75 -10.98
N PRO A 109 -2.32 6.97 -10.42
CA PRO A 109 -2.91 8.31 -10.33
C PRO A 109 -2.07 9.24 -9.43
N THR A 110 -1.43 8.70 -8.39
CA THR A 110 -0.60 9.48 -7.46
C THR A 110 0.74 9.87 -8.09
N PHE A 111 1.32 8.99 -8.90
CA PHE A 111 2.61 9.19 -9.55
C PHE A 111 2.51 9.01 -11.08
N PRO A 112 1.88 9.93 -11.82
CA PRO A 112 1.57 9.75 -13.25
C PRO A 112 2.81 9.63 -14.16
N ASN A 113 3.97 10.10 -13.69
CA ASN A 113 5.25 10.00 -14.40
C ASN A 113 5.99 8.69 -14.11
N PHE A 114 5.50 7.87 -13.18
CA PHE A 114 6.09 6.60 -12.82
C PHE A 114 5.63 5.51 -13.79
N LYS A 115 6.49 5.17 -14.75
CA LYS A 115 6.19 4.22 -15.83
C LYS A 115 6.95 2.92 -15.61
N LEU A 116 6.39 2.04 -14.79
CA LEU A 116 6.88 0.66 -14.63
C LEU A 116 5.85 -0.34 -15.18
N THR A 117 6.35 -1.46 -15.68
CA THR A 117 5.52 -2.64 -15.97
C THR A 117 5.41 -3.55 -14.75
N ALA A 118 4.40 -4.41 -14.70
CA ALA A 118 4.27 -5.41 -13.65
C ALA A 118 5.52 -6.33 -13.58
N ALA A 119 6.06 -6.72 -14.73
CA ALA A 119 7.29 -7.50 -14.84
C ALA A 119 8.50 -6.77 -14.26
N GLN A 120 8.63 -5.46 -14.48
CA GLN A 120 9.71 -4.66 -13.90
C GLN A 120 9.61 -4.59 -12.37
N VAL A 121 8.40 -4.41 -11.82
CA VAL A 121 8.17 -4.42 -10.36
C VAL A 121 8.49 -5.79 -9.76
N LEU A 122 8.10 -6.87 -10.44
CA LEU A 122 8.34 -8.26 -10.00
C LEU A 122 9.77 -8.75 -10.29
N SER A 123 10.57 -7.97 -11.02
CA SER A 123 11.92 -8.38 -11.39
C SER A 123 12.83 -8.42 -10.17
N ARG A 124 13.35 -9.61 -9.84
CA ARG A 124 14.46 -9.74 -8.90
C ARG A 124 15.75 -9.47 -9.68
N LYS A 125 16.40 -8.33 -9.43
CA LYS A 125 17.83 -8.21 -9.74
C LYS A 125 18.58 -8.95 -8.64
N LEU A 126 19.12 -10.11 -8.99
CA LEU A 126 20.17 -10.79 -8.22
C LEU A 126 21.48 -10.01 -8.34
#